data_AF-F0YDS6-F1
#
_entry.id   AF-F0YDS6-F1
#
_cell.length_a   1.000
_cell.length_b   1.000
_cell.length_c   1.000
_cell.angle_alpha   90.00
_cell.angle_beta   90.00
_cell.angle_gamma   90.00
#
_symmetry.space_group_name_H-M   'P 1'
#
loop_
_entity.id
_entity.type
_entity.pdbx_description
1 polymer ?
#
loop_
_entity_poly.entity_id
_entity_poly.type
_entity_poly.pdbx_seq_one_letter_code
_entity_poly.pdbx_strand_id
1 'polypeptide(L)'
;MAALALSGVLDIGKAAKPEEEVSAAAQLASPTSFALAPVVDPAAYSAQNFGVGYGTDHHQDVKFAKGTTTLAFKFNGGVIISVDSRSTMGPYIASQTVKKVIEINPFLLGTMAGGAADCSFWERNLGTQCRMFELRNKRRVSVAAASKMLANTMYSYRGRGLSMGTMVCGWDETGPQLYYVDDDGTRLHGNVFCVGSGSTYAYGVIDSNLRDDLTVPEAIDLGRRAIAGAAHRDAYSGGWNNLYHMKETGWEFIGAVDTNDLYYHYIHKGEGGGAPLPPPKPTPSNC
;
A
#
# COMPACT_ATOMS: atom_id res chain seq x y z
N MET A 1 -53.03 1.97 22.52
CA MET A 1 -51.80 1.20 22.78
C MET A 1 -50.76 1.57 21.73
N ALA A 2 -49.53 1.75 22.19
CA ALA A 2 -48.47 2.53 21.56
C ALA A 2 -47.97 1.98 20.21
N ALA A 3 -47.77 2.89 19.25
CA ALA A 3 -46.78 2.75 18.19
C ALA A 3 -45.54 3.54 18.62
N LEU A 4 -44.45 2.84 18.92
CA LEU A 4 -43.17 3.41 19.31
C LEU A 4 -42.46 3.99 18.09
N ALA A 5 -42.05 5.25 18.22
CA ALA A 5 -41.28 6.01 17.25
C ALA A 5 -39.85 5.47 17.12
N LEU A 6 -39.47 5.06 15.91
CA LEU A 6 -38.07 4.98 15.47
C LEU A 6 -37.80 6.19 14.57
N SER A 7 -37.52 7.34 15.19
CA SER A 7 -36.99 8.52 14.51
C SER A 7 -35.78 9.01 15.29
N GLY A 8 -34.58 8.59 14.89
CA GLY A 8 -33.35 9.02 15.57
C GLY A 8 -32.00 8.48 15.08
N VAL A 9 -31.93 7.72 13.97
CA VAL A 9 -30.65 7.12 13.51
C VAL A 9 -30.19 7.64 12.14
N LEU A 10 -30.99 8.47 11.46
CA LEU A 10 -30.65 9.04 10.15
C LEU A 10 -31.07 10.52 10.10
N ASP A 11 -30.47 11.35 10.95
CA ASP A 11 -30.51 12.81 10.77
C ASP A 11 -29.34 13.22 9.87
N ILE A 12 -29.50 12.94 8.57
CA ILE A 12 -28.72 13.60 7.52
C ILE A 12 -29.18 15.06 7.50
N GLY A 13 -28.35 15.92 8.10
CA GLY A 13 -28.67 17.30 8.44
C GLY A 13 -29.52 18.05 7.41
N LYS A 14 -30.51 18.78 7.95
CA LYS A 14 -31.38 19.74 7.24
C LYS A 14 -30.69 20.41 6.06
N ALA A 15 -31.20 20.14 4.86
CA ALA A 15 -30.89 20.89 3.65
C ALA A 15 -31.19 22.38 3.87
N ALA A 16 -30.14 23.21 3.87
CA ALA A 16 -30.27 24.66 3.78
C ALA A 16 -30.82 25.02 2.38
N LYS A 17 -31.71 26.01 2.34
CA LYS A 17 -32.37 26.49 1.11
C LYS A 17 -31.37 27.11 0.10
N PRO A 18 -31.69 27.10 -1.21
CA PRO A 18 -30.73 27.41 -2.25
C PRO A 18 -30.72 28.90 -2.57
N GLU A 19 -29.66 29.60 -2.17
CA GLU A 19 -29.34 30.94 -2.69
C GLU A 19 -27.83 31.06 -2.92
N GLU A 20 -27.42 30.66 -4.13
CA GLU A 20 -26.34 31.20 -4.98
C GLU A 20 -25.94 30.09 -5.96
N GLU A 21 -26.25 30.28 -7.24
CA GLU A 21 -25.85 29.39 -8.34
C GLU A 21 -24.32 29.34 -8.46
N VAL A 22 -23.69 28.44 -7.71
CA VAL A 22 -22.35 27.96 -8.07
C VAL A 22 -22.55 27.00 -9.24
N SER A 23 -22.39 27.53 -10.45
CA SER A 23 -22.41 26.85 -11.76
C SER A 23 -22.08 25.35 -11.65
N ALA A 24 -23.13 24.54 -11.54
CA ALA A 24 -23.10 23.08 -11.65
C ALA A 24 -22.94 22.66 -13.12
N ALA A 25 -21.91 23.18 -13.78
CA ALA A 25 -21.36 22.52 -14.94
C ALA A 25 -20.73 21.23 -14.42
N ALA A 26 -21.50 20.14 -14.54
CA ALA A 26 -21.06 18.79 -14.29
C ALA A 26 -19.74 18.55 -15.02
N GLN A 27 -18.62 18.74 -14.31
CA GLN A 27 -17.37 18.10 -14.64
C GLN A 27 -17.63 16.62 -14.44
N LEU A 28 -18.15 15.96 -15.48
CA LEU A 28 -17.95 14.54 -15.69
C LEU A 28 -16.49 14.29 -15.33
N ALA A 29 -16.28 13.59 -14.21
CA ALA A 29 -14.97 13.37 -13.63
C ALA A 29 -14.02 12.98 -14.76
N SER A 30 -12.94 13.74 -14.95
CA SER A 30 -11.83 13.25 -15.75
C SER A 30 -11.52 11.85 -15.22
N PRO A 31 -11.25 10.84 -16.06
CA PRO A 31 -10.87 9.49 -15.61
C PRO A 31 -9.60 9.49 -14.74
N THR A 32 -9.00 10.66 -14.52
CA THR A 32 -7.83 10.91 -13.69
C THR A 32 -8.09 11.79 -12.46
N SER A 33 -9.34 12.10 -12.10
CA SER A 33 -9.65 12.98 -10.96
C SER A 33 -10.78 12.45 -10.07
N PHE A 34 -10.66 12.66 -8.76
CA PHE A 34 -11.77 12.47 -7.83
C PHE A 34 -12.75 13.65 -7.88
N ALA A 35 -14.04 13.37 -7.75
CA ALA A 35 -15.02 14.38 -7.38
C ALA A 35 -14.75 14.81 -5.92
N LEU A 36 -14.58 16.12 -5.71
CA LEU A 36 -14.38 16.67 -4.37
C LEU A 36 -15.71 16.94 -3.69
N ALA A 37 -15.72 16.92 -2.36
CA ALA A 37 -16.89 17.29 -1.58
C ALA A 37 -17.32 18.73 -1.91
N PRO A 38 -18.63 19.00 -2.08
CA PRO A 38 -19.15 20.33 -2.42
C PRO A 38 -19.18 21.23 -1.16
N VAL A 39 -18.00 21.51 -0.61
CA VAL A 39 -17.77 22.34 0.58
C VAL A 39 -16.74 23.42 0.25
N VAL A 40 -16.77 24.52 1.01
CA VAL A 40 -15.91 25.70 0.76
C VAL A 40 -14.43 25.36 0.76
N ASP A 41 -13.99 24.52 1.70
CA ASP A 41 -12.63 24.02 1.76
C ASP A 41 -12.66 22.49 2.03
N PRO A 42 -12.52 21.67 0.97
CA PRO A 42 -12.48 20.22 1.11
C PRO A 42 -11.33 19.72 1.98
N ALA A 43 -10.20 20.44 2.03
CA ALA A 43 -9.05 20.03 2.84
C ALA A 43 -9.30 20.30 4.33
N ALA A 44 -9.81 21.49 4.67
CA ALA A 44 -10.21 21.78 6.05
C ALA A 44 -11.33 20.85 6.51
N TYR A 45 -12.32 20.58 5.65
CA TYR A 45 -13.39 19.61 5.94
C TYR A 45 -12.81 18.22 6.21
N SER A 46 -11.91 17.74 5.36
CA SER A 46 -11.29 16.42 5.58
C SER A 46 -10.43 16.37 6.84
N ALA A 47 -9.66 17.40 7.14
CA ALA A 47 -8.85 17.45 8.36
C ALA A 47 -9.72 17.43 9.63
N GLN A 48 -10.84 18.16 9.63
CA GLN A 48 -11.74 18.24 10.79
C GLN A 48 -12.56 16.97 11.00
N ASN A 49 -13.01 16.33 9.91
CA ASN A 49 -13.95 15.20 9.98
C ASN A 49 -13.28 13.82 9.81
N PHE A 50 -12.10 13.76 9.19
CA PHE A 50 -11.39 12.51 8.83
C PHE A 50 -9.89 12.48 9.22
N GLY A 51 -9.35 13.54 9.83
CA GLY A 51 -7.94 13.60 10.23
C GLY A 51 -7.59 12.63 11.38
N VAL A 52 -6.77 11.61 11.12
CA VAL A 52 -6.44 10.58 12.11
C VAL A 52 -5.22 11.01 12.95
N GLY A 53 -5.36 11.11 14.27
CA GLY A 53 -4.29 11.49 15.19
C GLY A 53 -4.17 10.49 16.34
N TYR A 54 -3.08 9.71 16.36
CA TYR A 54 -2.88 8.62 17.33
C TYR A 54 -3.11 9.08 18.78
N GLY A 55 -4.19 8.61 19.41
CA GLY A 55 -4.53 8.93 20.81
C GLY A 55 -5.38 10.19 21.03
N THR A 56 -5.80 10.90 19.98
CA THR A 56 -6.69 12.09 20.05
C THR A 56 -8.09 11.84 19.47
N ASP A 57 -8.36 10.61 19.05
CA ASP A 57 -9.46 10.24 18.14
C ASP A 57 -10.85 10.11 18.80
N HIS A 58 -11.25 10.95 19.76
CA HIS A 58 -12.53 10.75 20.45
C HIS A 58 -13.77 11.28 19.69
N HIS A 59 -13.59 12.06 18.61
CA HIS A 59 -14.68 12.75 17.91
C HIS A 59 -14.73 12.55 16.37
N GLN A 60 -14.07 11.51 15.85
CA GLN A 60 -14.08 11.24 14.40
C GLN A 60 -15.19 10.27 14.02
N ASP A 61 -15.97 10.60 12.99
CA ASP A 61 -17.05 9.74 12.47
C ASP A 61 -16.51 8.55 11.65
N VAL A 62 -15.31 8.66 11.06
CA VAL A 62 -14.67 7.58 10.28
C VAL A 62 -13.19 7.45 10.64
N LYS A 63 -12.85 6.43 11.45
CA LYS A 63 -11.45 6.09 11.75
C LYS A 63 -10.92 5.08 10.75
N PHE A 64 -9.95 5.48 9.94
CA PHE A 64 -9.22 4.54 9.10
C PHE A 64 -8.25 3.71 9.96
N ALA A 65 -8.70 2.55 10.41
CA ALA A 65 -7.82 1.56 11.01
C ALA A 65 -6.96 0.94 9.90
N LYS A 66 -5.73 1.45 9.76
CA LYS A 66 -4.76 1.01 8.77
C LYS A 66 -3.78 0.08 9.46
N GLY A 67 -3.65 -1.13 8.94
CA GLY A 67 -2.83 -2.15 9.56
C GLY A 67 -2.28 -3.09 8.51
N THR A 68 -0.96 -3.11 8.36
CA THR A 68 -0.24 -3.70 7.22
C THR A 68 1.26 -3.66 7.49
N THR A 69 1.99 -4.61 6.93
CA THR A 69 3.44 -4.51 6.75
C THR A 69 3.79 -4.76 5.30
N THR A 70 4.38 -3.75 4.67
CA THR A 70 5.01 -3.86 3.36
C THR A 70 6.48 -3.53 3.51
N LEU A 71 7.35 -4.22 2.78
CA LEU A 71 8.75 -3.86 2.69
C LEU A 71 9.28 -4.08 1.28
N ALA A 72 10.27 -3.28 0.90
CA ALA A 72 11.06 -3.49 -0.29
C ALA A 72 12.52 -3.11 -0.04
N PHE A 73 13.43 -3.89 -0.60
CA PHE A 73 14.85 -3.57 -0.52
C PHE A 73 15.61 -3.96 -1.78
N LYS A 74 16.65 -3.17 -2.07
CA LYS A 74 17.58 -3.36 -3.18
C LYS A 74 18.74 -4.27 -2.77
N PHE A 75 19.20 -5.09 -3.71
CA PHE A 75 20.40 -5.92 -3.59
C PHE A 75 21.00 -6.16 -4.99
N ASN A 76 22.15 -6.83 -5.10
CA ASN A 76 22.83 -7.06 -6.39
C ASN A 76 21.96 -7.78 -7.43
N GLY A 77 21.01 -8.62 -7.00
CA GLY A 77 20.09 -9.33 -7.89
C GLY A 77 18.80 -8.56 -8.22
N GLY A 78 18.64 -7.30 -7.80
CA GLY A 78 17.48 -6.46 -8.10
C GLY A 78 16.77 -5.93 -6.86
N VAL A 79 15.44 -6.06 -6.82
CA VAL A 79 14.61 -5.62 -5.68
C VAL A 79 13.74 -6.76 -5.20
N ILE A 80 13.72 -7.01 -3.89
CA ILE A 80 12.73 -7.87 -3.25
C ILE A 80 11.61 -7.00 -2.71
N ILE A 81 10.37 -7.37 -3.00
CA ILE A 81 9.17 -6.78 -2.42
C ILE A 81 8.47 -7.89 -1.64
N SER A 82 8.22 -7.66 -0.36
CA SER A 82 7.61 -8.64 0.54
C SER A 82 6.51 -7.95 1.33
N VAL A 83 5.29 -8.50 1.31
CA VAL A 83 4.13 -7.89 1.96
C VAL A 83 3.32 -8.94 2.71
N ASP A 84 2.60 -8.52 3.75
CA ASP A 84 1.53 -9.31 4.34
C ASP A 84 0.21 -9.18 3.54
N SER A 85 -0.86 -9.86 3.94
CA SER A 85 -2.14 -9.86 3.20
C SER A 85 -3.37 -9.62 4.07
N ARG A 86 -3.20 -9.32 5.36
CA ARG A 86 -4.30 -9.02 6.29
C ARG A 86 -4.86 -7.63 6.04
N SER A 87 -6.18 -7.49 6.02
CA SER A 87 -6.86 -6.20 6.01
C SER A 87 -7.87 -6.17 7.14
N THR A 88 -7.88 -5.08 7.90
CA THR A 88 -8.76 -4.93 9.07
C THR A 88 -9.71 -3.76 8.90
N MET A 89 -10.82 -3.81 9.64
CA MET A 89 -11.78 -2.73 9.81
C MET A 89 -11.90 -2.50 11.32
N GLY A 90 -10.99 -1.70 11.86
CA GLY A 90 -10.76 -1.60 13.29
C GLY A 90 -10.16 -2.90 13.84
N PRO A 91 -10.68 -3.44 14.96
CA PRO A 91 -10.22 -4.71 15.51
C PRO A 91 -10.72 -5.93 14.73
N TYR A 92 -11.66 -5.77 13.79
CA TYR A 92 -12.20 -6.87 13.00
C TYR A 92 -11.30 -7.15 11.78
N ILE A 93 -10.91 -8.41 11.58
CA ILE A 93 -10.17 -8.84 10.39
C ILE A 93 -11.16 -9.03 9.25
N ALA A 94 -11.17 -8.10 8.29
CA ALA A 94 -12.07 -8.14 7.14
C ALA A 94 -11.64 -9.17 6.09
N SER A 95 -10.33 -9.31 5.87
CA SER A 95 -9.78 -10.31 4.96
C SER A 95 -8.35 -10.69 5.36
N GLN A 96 -7.95 -11.92 5.04
CA GLN A 96 -6.59 -12.40 5.19
C GLN A 96 -5.87 -12.61 3.86
N THR A 97 -6.47 -12.26 2.71
CA THR A 97 -5.96 -12.61 1.38
C THR A 97 -5.83 -11.41 0.43
N VAL A 98 -5.73 -10.20 0.98
CA VAL A 98 -5.60 -8.98 0.17
C VAL A 98 -4.26 -8.94 -0.56
N LYS A 99 -4.29 -8.67 -1.87
CA LYS A 99 -3.09 -8.45 -2.69
C LYS A 99 -2.59 -7.03 -2.45
N LYS A 100 -1.55 -6.87 -1.61
CA LYS A 100 -0.96 -5.57 -1.28
C LYS A 100 0.21 -5.16 -2.18
N VAL A 101 0.54 -5.98 -3.17
CA VAL A 101 1.39 -5.56 -4.29
C VAL A 101 0.48 -5.31 -5.48
N ILE A 102 0.55 -4.12 -6.05
CA ILE A 102 -0.21 -3.75 -7.24
C ILE A 102 0.74 -3.84 -8.44
N GLU A 103 0.34 -4.65 -9.40
CA GLU A 103 1.03 -4.83 -10.67
C GLU A 103 0.70 -3.64 -11.57
N ILE A 104 1.50 -2.57 -11.50
CA ILE A 104 1.27 -1.33 -12.28
C ILE A 104 1.47 -1.63 -13.78
N ASN A 105 2.56 -2.31 -14.11
CA ASN A 105 2.85 -2.87 -15.44
C ASN A 105 3.88 -4.01 -15.29
N PRO A 106 4.29 -4.72 -16.36
CA PRO A 106 5.26 -5.82 -16.25
C PRO A 106 6.67 -5.46 -15.71
N PHE A 107 6.98 -4.17 -15.55
CA PHE A 107 8.29 -3.65 -15.12
C PHE A 107 8.22 -2.71 -13.90
N LEU A 108 7.02 -2.44 -13.38
CA LEU A 108 6.76 -1.57 -12.24
C LEU A 108 5.81 -2.25 -11.28
N LEU A 109 6.20 -2.30 -10.00
CA LEU A 109 5.37 -2.73 -8.89
C LEU A 109 5.13 -1.55 -7.94
N GLY A 110 3.92 -1.48 -7.40
CA GLY A 110 3.56 -0.59 -6.31
C GLY A 110 3.12 -1.38 -5.08
N THR A 111 3.14 -0.76 -3.90
CA THR A 111 2.73 -1.40 -2.65
C THR A 111 1.61 -0.64 -1.97
N MET A 112 0.63 -1.37 -1.46
CA MET A 112 -0.51 -0.83 -0.77
C MET A 112 -0.26 -0.75 0.73
N ALA A 113 -0.01 0.45 1.25
CA ALA A 113 -0.13 0.76 2.67
C ALA A 113 -0.87 2.08 2.85
N GLY A 114 -1.83 2.12 3.79
CA GLY A 114 -2.76 3.23 3.94
C GLY A 114 -4.18 2.84 3.57
N GLY A 115 -4.91 3.75 2.92
CA GLY A 115 -6.22 3.49 2.35
C GLY A 115 -6.12 2.52 1.17
N ALA A 116 -6.73 1.34 1.30
CA ALA A 116 -6.68 0.31 0.24
C ALA A 116 -7.25 0.81 -1.09
N ALA A 117 -8.34 1.60 -1.02
CA ALA A 117 -8.97 2.21 -2.19
C ALA A 117 -8.06 3.27 -2.84
N ASP A 118 -7.44 4.14 -2.03
CA ASP A 118 -6.58 5.22 -2.51
C ASP A 118 -5.37 4.66 -3.26
N CYS A 119 -4.65 3.72 -2.65
CA CYS A 119 -3.50 3.06 -3.28
C CYS A 119 -3.92 2.37 -4.58
N SER A 120 -4.99 1.56 -4.53
CA SER A 120 -5.48 0.81 -5.69
C SER A 120 -5.87 1.73 -6.85
N PHE A 121 -6.53 2.84 -6.56
CA PHE A 121 -6.98 3.77 -7.59
C PHE A 121 -5.80 4.52 -8.21
N TRP A 122 -4.94 5.13 -7.37
CA TRP A 122 -3.88 6.01 -7.86
C TRP A 122 -2.73 5.25 -8.52
N GLU A 123 -2.42 4.02 -8.08
CA GLU A 123 -1.42 3.19 -8.74
C GLU A 123 -1.92 2.63 -10.09
N ARG A 124 -3.21 2.30 -10.21
CA ARG A 124 -3.83 1.98 -11.51
C ARG A 124 -3.84 3.19 -12.45
N ASN A 125 -4.14 4.36 -11.92
CA ASN A 125 -4.06 5.61 -12.67
C ASN A 125 -2.63 5.87 -13.17
N LEU A 126 -1.63 5.68 -12.30
CA LEU A 126 -0.22 5.74 -12.67
C LEU A 126 0.11 4.75 -13.79
N GLY A 127 -0.40 3.52 -13.75
CA GLY A 127 -0.25 2.54 -14.83
C GLY A 127 -0.73 3.08 -16.19
N THR A 128 -1.87 3.76 -16.19
CA THR A 128 -2.41 4.42 -17.40
C THR A 128 -1.52 5.57 -17.87
N GLN A 129 -1.05 6.43 -16.96
CA GLN A 129 -0.12 7.52 -17.29
C GLN A 129 1.19 6.98 -17.89
N CYS A 130 1.76 5.94 -17.28
CA CYS A 130 2.96 5.25 -17.75
C CYS A 130 2.76 4.66 -19.15
N ARG A 131 1.60 4.04 -19.41
CA ARG A 131 1.27 3.49 -20.73
C ARG A 131 1.14 4.59 -21.79
N MET A 132 0.49 5.71 -21.45
CA MET A 132 0.38 6.85 -22.37
C MET A 132 1.75 7.47 -22.68
N PHE A 133 2.63 7.56 -21.68
CA PHE A 133 4.01 8.01 -21.88
C PHE A 133 4.75 7.09 -22.86
N GLU A 134 4.62 5.77 -22.67
CA GLU A 134 5.27 4.78 -23.52
C GLU A 134 4.81 4.87 -24.99
N LEU A 135 3.51 5.01 -25.22
CA LEU A 135 2.94 5.15 -26.57
C LEU A 135 3.40 6.43 -27.27
N ARG A 136 3.49 7.56 -26.54
CA ARG A 136 3.92 8.85 -27.09
C ARG A 136 5.41 8.88 -27.42
N ASN A 137 6.24 8.30 -26.55
CA ASN A 137 7.69 8.42 -26.65
C ASN A 137 8.38 7.18 -27.25
N LYS A 138 7.62 6.10 -27.51
CA LYS A 138 8.11 4.80 -27.98
C LYS A 138 9.24 4.22 -27.10
N ARG A 139 9.23 4.57 -25.81
CA ARG A 139 10.20 4.11 -24.81
C ARG A 139 9.51 3.95 -23.47
N ARG A 140 10.00 3.00 -22.67
CA ARG A 140 9.49 2.76 -21.31
C ARG A 140 9.77 3.98 -20.42
N VAL A 141 8.89 4.20 -19.46
CA VAL A 141 9.06 5.23 -18.43
C VAL A 141 10.12 4.76 -17.41
N SER A 142 11.03 5.65 -17.02
CA SER A 142 11.95 5.38 -15.90
C SER A 142 11.18 5.31 -14.58
N VAL A 143 11.68 4.55 -13.60
CA VAL A 143 11.05 4.46 -12.27
C VAL A 143 11.07 5.83 -11.57
N ALA A 144 12.12 6.61 -11.80
CA ALA A 144 12.23 7.98 -11.30
C ALA A 144 11.08 8.88 -11.82
N ALA A 145 10.76 8.80 -13.11
CA ALA A 145 9.67 9.57 -13.71
C ALA A 145 8.29 9.07 -13.23
N ALA A 146 8.07 7.76 -13.16
CA ALA A 146 6.80 7.20 -12.68
C ALA A 146 6.52 7.61 -11.23
N SER A 147 7.49 7.47 -10.33
CA SER A 147 7.36 7.92 -8.94
C SER A 147 7.10 9.43 -8.83
N LYS A 148 7.70 10.25 -9.72
CA LYS A 148 7.48 11.70 -9.73
C LYS A 148 6.08 12.08 -10.23
N MET A 149 5.54 11.37 -11.22
CA MET A 149 4.15 11.56 -11.66
C MET A 149 3.16 11.28 -10.53
N LEU A 150 3.39 10.20 -9.78
CA LEU A 150 2.56 9.87 -8.62
C LEU A 150 2.67 10.92 -7.52
N ALA A 151 3.89 11.33 -7.16
CA ALA A 151 4.11 12.35 -6.12
C ALA A 151 3.47 13.70 -6.48
N ASN A 152 3.56 14.13 -7.74
CA ASN A 152 2.90 15.35 -8.21
C ASN A 152 1.37 15.23 -8.13
N THR A 153 0.84 14.04 -8.43
CA THR A 153 -0.59 13.75 -8.28
C THR A 153 -0.99 13.86 -6.81
N MET A 154 -0.26 13.21 -5.89
CA MET A 154 -0.56 13.25 -4.46
C MET A 154 -0.51 14.66 -3.90
N TYR A 155 0.53 15.43 -4.27
CA TYR A 155 0.66 16.82 -3.86
C TYR A 155 -0.54 17.68 -4.26
N SER A 156 -1.17 17.41 -5.42
CA SER A 156 -2.37 18.14 -5.86
C SER A 156 -3.63 17.85 -5.03
N TYR A 157 -3.65 16.74 -4.29
CA TYR A 157 -4.72 16.35 -3.37
C TYR A 157 -4.32 16.43 -1.89
N ARG A 158 -3.17 17.06 -1.60
CA ARG A 158 -2.66 17.19 -0.24
C ARG A 158 -3.69 17.83 0.69
N GLY A 159 -3.85 17.25 1.88
CA GLY A 159 -4.81 17.70 2.88
C GLY A 159 -6.26 17.33 2.59
N ARG A 160 -6.59 16.67 1.46
CA ARG A 160 -7.97 16.28 1.12
C ARG A 160 -8.40 14.94 1.71
N GLY A 161 -7.63 14.37 2.65
CA GLY A 161 -7.98 13.14 3.35
C GLY A 161 -7.60 11.85 2.63
N LEU A 162 -6.74 11.92 1.61
CA LEU A 162 -6.12 10.72 1.04
C LEU A 162 -5.23 10.06 2.08
N SER A 163 -5.09 8.73 1.99
CA SER A 163 -4.06 8.03 2.73
C SER A 163 -3.35 6.99 1.88
N MET A 164 -2.07 7.21 1.66
CA MET A 164 -1.24 6.33 0.86
C MET A 164 0.21 6.48 1.28
N GLY A 165 0.86 5.36 1.55
CA GLY A 165 2.31 5.25 1.62
C GLY A 165 2.71 4.09 0.73
N THR A 166 3.18 4.37 -0.47
CA THR A 166 3.48 3.34 -1.48
C THR A 166 4.95 3.36 -1.86
N MET A 167 5.49 2.18 -2.12
CA MET A 167 6.81 2.00 -2.70
C MET A 167 6.66 1.71 -4.18
N VAL A 168 7.23 2.57 -5.03
CA VAL A 168 7.32 2.36 -6.47
C VAL A 168 8.65 1.68 -6.78
N CYS A 169 8.57 0.42 -7.19
CA CYS A 169 9.72 -0.45 -7.46
C CYS A 169 9.79 -0.76 -8.96
N GLY A 170 10.99 -0.80 -9.52
CA GLY A 170 11.19 -1.18 -10.91
C GLY A 170 12.65 -1.34 -11.29
N TRP A 171 12.88 -1.68 -12.55
CA TRP A 171 14.20 -1.68 -13.15
C TRP A 171 14.20 -0.78 -14.38
N ASP A 172 15.10 0.20 -14.41
CA ASP A 172 15.28 1.09 -15.55
C ASP A 172 16.73 1.10 -16.04
N GLU A 173 17.06 2.01 -16.96
CA GLU A 173 18.39 2.14 -17.56
C GLU A 173 19.50 2.40 -16.53
N THR A 174 19.14 2.87 -15.33
CA THR A 174 20.07 3.13 -14.22
C THR A 174 20.12 1.97 -13.21
N GLY A 175 19.50 0.83 -13.54
CA GLY A 175 19.46 -0.37 -12.71
C GLY A 175 18.20 -0.50 -11.86
N PRO A 176 18.25 -1.27 -10.76
CA PRO A 176 17.11 -1.42 -9.86
C PRO A 176 16.85 -0.11 -9.11
N GLN A 177 15.60 0.34 -9.13
CA GLN A 177 15.16 1.58 -8.53
C GLN A 177 14.01 1.35 -7.56
N LEU A 178 14.07 2.07 -6.44
CA LEU A 178 13.11 2.00 -5.36
C LEU A 178 12.83 3.41 -4.84
N TYR A 179 11.57 3.80 -4.86
CA TYR A 179 11.09 5.09 -4.38
C TYR A 179 9.95 4.91 -3.40
N TYR A 180 9.95 5.69 -2.33
CA TYR A 180 8.79 5.86 -1.46
C TYR A 180 8.02 7.12 -1.87
N VAL A 181 6.69 7.03 -1.92
CA VAL A 181 5.77 8.15 -2.19
C VAL A 181 4.62 8.10 -1.18
N ASP A 182 4.28 9.25 -0.58
CA ASP A 182 3.15 9.37 0.34
C ASP A 182 2.07 10.36 -0.14
N ASP A 183 0.95 10.41 0.59
CA ASP A 183 -0.18 11.31 0.35
C ASP A 183 0.11 12.80 0.64
N ASP A 184 1.20 13.11 1.33
CA ASP A 184 1.73 14.47 1.49
C ASP A 184 2.50 14.96 0.24
N GLY A 185 2.78 14.06 -0.71
CA GLY A 185 3.60 14.32 -1.89
C GLY A 185 5.10 14.18 -1.63
N THR A 186 5.50 13.65 -0.47
CA THR A 186 6.88 13.27 -0.20
C THR A 186 7.31 12.22 -1.20
N ARG A 187 8.55 12.35 -1.70
CA ARG A 187 9.16 11.37 -2.59
C ARG A 187 10.61 11.15 -2.21
N LEU A 188 10.91 9.94 -1.74
CA LEU A 188 12.25 9.56 -1.30
C LEU A 188 12.82 8.48 -2.20
N HIS A 189 14.09 8.60 -2.55
CA HIS A 189 14.87 7.54 -3.18
C HIS A 189 15.65 6.80 -2.09
N GLY A 190 15.70 5.48 -2.15
CA GLY A 190 16.40 4.71 -1.12
C GLY A 190 16.60 3.25 -1.49
N ASN A 191 17.36 2.56 -0.65
CA ASN A 191 17.68 1.14 -0.83
C ASN A 191 16.77 0.21 -0.02
N VAL A 192 16.11 0.72 1.02
CA VAL A 192 15.19 -0.03 1.89
C VAL A 192 14.05 0.89 2.27
N PHE A 193 12.83 0.38 2.18
CA PHE A 193 11.68 0.97 2.84
C PHE A 193 10.83 -0.12 3.47
N CYS A 194 10.35 0.12 4.69
CA CYS A 194 9.28 -0.65 5.30
C CYS A 194 8.14 0.32 5.63
N VAL A 195 6.92 0.01 5.21
CA VAL A 195 5.76 0.90 5.35
C VAL A 195 4.58 0.15 5.94
N GLY A 196 3.88 0.79 6.87
CA GLY A 196 2.70 0.27 7.56
C GLY A 196 2.91 0.13 9.07
N SER A 197 1.92 -0.43 9.77
CA SER A 197 1.90 -0.58 11.24
C SER A 197 3.01 -1.47 11.77
N GLY A 198 3.39 -2.53 11.06
CA GLY A 198 4.48 -3.43 11.46
C GLY A 198 5.84 -3.09 10.85
N SER A 199 5.98 -1.90 10.22
CA SER A 199 7.22 -1.46 9.57
C SER A 199 8.43 -1.44 10.50
N THR A 200 8.27 -1.01 11.75
CA THR A 200 9.35 -0.94 12.75
C THR A 200 9.91 -2.32 13.10
N TYR A 201 9.05 -3.34 13.19
CA TYR A 201 9.47 -4.72 13.39
C TYR A 201 10.22 -5.27 12.18
N ALA A 202 9.77 -4.92 10.97
CA ALA A 202 10.44 -5.32 9.73
C ALA A 202 11.84 -4.68 9.61
N TYR A 203 11.98 -3.40 9.90
CA TYR A 203 13.26 -2.69 9.91
C TYR A 203 14.29 -3.38 10.81
N GLY A 204 13.93 -3.76 12.04
CA GLY A 204 14.87 -4.44 12.94
C GLY A 204 15.47 -5.73 12.38
N VAL A 205 14.69 -6.48 11.59
CA VAL A 205 15.18 -7.70 10.92
C VAL A 205 16.03 -7.35 9.69
N ILE A 206 15.56 -6.42 8.85
CA ILE A 206 16.25 -6.03 7.61
C ILE A 206 17.61 -5.40 7.92
N ASP A 207 17.66 -4.41 8.81
CA ASP A 207 18.88 -3.64 9.10
C ASP A 207 20.00 -4.50 9.68
N SER A 208 19.64 -5.59 10.36
CA SER A 208 20.62 -6.52 10.94
C SER A 208 21.22 -7.52 9.94
N ASN A 209 20.58 -7.73 8.79
CA ASN A 209 20.89 -8.86 7.89
C ASN A 209 21.10 -8.45 6.43
N LEU A 210 20.70 -7.25 6.04
CA LEU A 210 20.82 -6.77 4.67
C LEU A 210 22.29 -6.54 4.31
N ARG A 211 22.70 -7.11 3.19
CA ARG A 211 23.99 -6.89 2.55
C ARG A 211 23.78 -6.75 1.05
N ASP A 212 24.62 -5.98 0.38
CA ASP A 212 24.50 -5.80 -1.08
C ASP A 212 24.76 -7.11 -1.83
N ASP A 213 25.63 -7.96 -1.30
CA ASP A 213 26.12 -9.22 -1.89
C ASP A 213 25.23 -10.46 -1.63
N LEU A 214 24.00 -10.26 -1.18
CA LEU A 214 23.05 -11.36 -0.98
C LEU A 214 22.79 -12.12 -2.29
N THR A 215 22.79 -13.44 -2.20
CA THR A 215 22.25 -14.29 -3.26
C THR A 215 20.73 -14.15 -3.33
N VAL A 216 20.12 -14.45 -4.49
CA VAL A 216 18.66 -14.38 -4.66
C VAL A 216 17.90 -15.20 -3.60
N PRO A 217 18.28 -16.45 -3.29
CA PRO A 217 17.61 -17.22 -2.23
C PRO A 217 17.75 -16.59 -0.83
N GLU A 218 18.91 -16.02 -0.50
CA GLU A 218 19.11 -15.33 0.79
C GLU A 218 18.27 -14.07 0.90
N ALA A 219 18.15 -13.30 -0.19
CA ALA A 219 17.30 -12.11 -0.25
C ALA A 219 15.81 -12.48 -0.09
N ILE A 220 15.36 -13.56 -0.75
CA ILE A 220 14.00 -14.09 -0.58
C ILE A 220 13.74 -14.51 0.87
N ASP A 221 14.68 -15.24 1.49
CA ASP A 221 14.58 -15.67 2.89
C ASP A 221 14.55 -14.48 3.86
N LEU A 222 15.36 -13.44 3.61
CA LEU A 222 15.37 -12.21 4.40
C LEU A 222 14.01 -11.49 4.34
N GLY A 223 13.45 -11.33 3.14
CA GLY A 223 12.13 -10.71 2.97
C GLY A 223 11.00 -11.48 3.66
N ARG A 224 11.06 -12.82 3.65
CA ARG A 224 10.11 -13.69 4.37
C ARG A 224 10.26 -13.56 5.88
N ARG A 225 11.50 -13.61 6.39
CA ARG A 225 11.79 -13.50 7.83
C ARG A 225 11.32 -12.16 8.39
N ALA A 226 11.54 -11.07 7.68
CA ALA A 226 11.12 -9.74 8.11
C ALA A 226 9.58 -9.63 8.22
N ILE A 227 8.83 -10.13 7.22
CA ILE A 227 7.36 -10.16 7.31
C ILE A 227 6.87 -11.12 8.38
N ALA A 228 7.50 -12.29 8.57
CA ALA A 228 7.12 -13.23 9.63
C ALA A 228 7.28 -12.61 11.03
N GLY A 229 8.40 -11.91 11.26
CA GLY A 229 8.65 -11.19 12.52
C GLY A 229 7.63 -10.07 12.77
N ALA A 230 7.31 -9.29 11.73
CA ALA A 230 6.31 -8.23 11.81
C ALA A 230 4.90 -8.78 12.04
N ALA A 231 4.48 -9.79 11.28
CA ALA A 231 3.17 -10.44 11.39
C ALA A 231 2.95 -11.09 12.76
N HIS A 232 4.00 -11.58 13.41
CA HIS A 232 3.89 -12.16 14.74
C HIS A 232 3.67 -11.10 15.84
N ARG A 233 4.26 -9.92 15.68
CA ARG A 233 4.23 -8.86 16.71
C ARG A 233 3.13 -7.82 16.50
N ASP A 234 2.86 -7.46 15.25
CA ASP A 234 1.83 -6.47 14.91
C ASP A 234 0.47 -7.16 14.70
N ALA A 235 -0.50 -6.81 15.54
CA ALA A 235 -1.84 -7.42 15.51
C ALA A 235 -2.56 -7.23 14.16
N TYR A 236 -2.26 -6.15 13.45
CA TYR A 236 -2.91 -5.84 12.18
C TYR A 236 -2.17 -6.38 10.94
N SER A 237 -0.98 -6.98 11.12
CA SER A 237 -0.25 -7.64 10.06
C SER A 237 -0.44 -9.17 10.14
N GLY A 238 -0.49 -9.84 8.99
CA GLY A 238 -0.53 -11.31 8.94
C GLY A 238 -1.20 -11.89 7.70
N GLY A 239 -1.68 -13.13 7.83
CA GLY A 239 -2.25 -13.89 6.73
C GLY A 239 -1.14 -14.56 5.91
N TRP A 240 -0.94 -14.10 4.68
CA TRP A 240 0.03 -14.63 3.73
C TRP A 240 1.15 -13.61 3.52
N ASN A 241 2.38 -14.10 3.45
CA ASN A 241 3.49 -13.36 2.90
C ASN A 241 3.51 -13.54 1.38
N ASN A 242 3.23 -12.47 0.64
CA ASN A 242 3.38 -12.42 -0.80
C ASN A 242 4.73 -11.81 -1.15
N LEU A 243 5.55 -12.53 -1.92
CA LEU A 243 6.89 -12.08 -2.28
C LEU A 243 7.07 -11.98 -3.79
N TYR A 244 7.64 -10.87 -4.23
CA TYR A 244 7.98 -10.58 -5.62
C TYR A 244 9.47 -10.28 -5.74
N HIS A 245 10.05 -10.68 -6.86
CA HIS A 245 11.41 -10.35 -7.25
C HIS A 245 11.38 -9.49 -8.51
N MET A 246 11.85 -8.25 -8.40
CA MET A 246 12.05 -7.35 -9.54
C MET A 246 13.43 -7.59 -10.15
N LYS A 247 13.45 -8.10 -11.39
CA LYS A 247 14.64 -8.34 -12.21
C LYS A 247 14.73 -7.31 -13.33
N GLU A 248 15.85 -7.28 -14.04
CA GLU A 248 16.02 -6.45 -15.24
C GLU A 248 14.98 -6.73 -16.32
N THR A 249 14.57 -8.00 -16.45
CA THR A 249 13.58 -8.43 -17.44
C THR A 249 12.13 -8.19 -17.02
N GLY A 250 11.88 -7.70 -15.80
CA GLY A 250 10.56 -7.53 -15.21
C GLY A 250 10.43 -8.22 -13.86
N TRP A 251 9.23 -8.16 -13.28
CA TRP A 251 8.97 -8.80 -12.00
C TRP A 251 8.52 -10.25 -12.14
N GLU A 252 8.82 -11.05 -11.11
CA GLU A 252 8.34 -12.41 -10.95
C GLU A 252 7.68 -12.56 -9.58
N PHE A 253 6.53 -13.22 -9.55
CA PHE A 253 5.91 -13.62 -8.30
C PHE A 253 6.56 -14.91 -7.80
N ILE A 254 7.25 -14.83 -6.66
CA ILE A 254 7.99 -15.95 -6.08
C ILE A 254 7.04 -16.91 -5.34
N GLY A 255 5.93 -16.39 -4.81
CA GLY A 255 4.88 -17.20 -4.20
C GLY A 255 4.33 -16.63 -2.90
N ALA A 256 3.22 -17.21 -2.47
CA ALA A 256 2.57 -16.90 -1.21
C ALA A 256 2.81 -18.02 -0.18
N VAL A 257 3.22 -17.64 1.03
CA VAL A 257 3.40 -18.57 2.17
C VAL A 257 2.65 -18.04 3.38
N ASP A 258 1.97 -18.90 4.14
CA ASP A 258 1.29 -18.47 5.37
C ASP A 258 2.31 -17.92 6.38
N THR A 259 1.98 -16.77 6.99
CA THR A 259 2.89 -16.10 7.94
C THR A 259 3.12 -16.90 9.21
N ASN A 260 2.15 -17.72 9.66
CA ASN A 260 2.35 -18.61 10.81
C ASN A 260 3.30 -19.74 10.43
N ASP A 261 3.14 -20.35 9.25
CA ASP A 261 4.05 -21.40 8.78
C ASP A 261 5.49 -20.87 8.68
N LEU A 262 5.67 -19.64 8.18
CA LEU A 262 6.97 -18.97 8.19
C LEU A 262 7.51 -18.75 9.61
N TYR A 263 6.67 -18.25 10.53
CA TYR A 263 7.08 -18.02 11.91
C TYR A 263 7.53 -19.32 12.61
N TYR A 264 6.70 -20.36 12.55
CA TYR A 264 7.03 -21.67 13.13
C TYR A 264 8.25 -22.32 12.45
N HIS A 265 8.41 -22.12 11.15
CA HIS A 265 9.63 -22.55 10.47
C HIS A 265 10.87 -21.85 11.05
N TYR A 266 10.87 -20.54 11.24
CA TYR A 266 12.05 -19.82 11.71
C TYR A 266 12.39 -20.08 13.19
N ILE A 267 11.40 -20.24 14.07
CA ILE A 267 11.68 -20.56 15.48
C ILE A 267 12.28 -21.96 15.64
N HIS A 268 11.78 -22.96 14.90
CA HIS A 268 12.26 -24.34 15.01
C HIS A 268 13.50 -24.62 14.17
N LYS A 269 13.80 -23.78 13.17
CA LYS A 269 15.05 -23.85 12.40
C LYS A 269 16.29 -23.63 13.28
N GLY A 270 16.19 -22.81 14.32
CA GLY A 270 17.27 -22.62 15.31
C GLY A 270 17.51 -23.84 16.22
N GLU A 271 16.53 -24.73 16.33
CA GLU A 271 16.55 -25.93 17.19
C GLU A 271 16.92 -27.23 16.43
N GLY A 272 17.30 -27.11 15.14
CA GLY A 272 17.60 -28.26 14.28
C GLY A 272 16.38 -29.05 13.80
N GLY A 273 15.16 -28.53 14.03
CA GLY A 273 13.88 -29.22 13.78
C GLY A 273 12.90 -28.46 12.88
N GLY A 274 13.36 -27.49 12.08
CA GLY A 274 12.48 -26.72 11.20
C GLY A 274 11.82 -27.62 10.15
N ALA A 275 10.51 -27.85 10.26
CA ALA A 275 9.74 -28.53 9.23
C ALA A 275 9.93 -27.83 7.88
N PRO A 276 9.98 -28.57 6.76
CA PRO A 276 10.08 -27.97 5.43
C PRO A 276 8.94 -26.97 5.24
N LEU A 277 9.27 -25.77 4.73
CA LEU A 277 8.22 -24.82 4.36
C LEU A 277 7.29 -25.49 3.35
N PRO A 278 5.95 -25.33 3.49
CA PRO A 278 5.05 -25.78 2.45
C PRO A 278 5.42 -25.08 1.13
N PRO A 279 5.24 -25.76 -0.02
CA PRO A 279 5.52 -25.16 -1.30
C PRO A 279 4.73 -23.85 -1.43
N PRO A 280 5.35 -22.75 -1.88
CA PRO A 280 4.66 -21.50 -2.06
C PRO A 280 3.47 -21.71 -2.99
N LYS A 281 2.30 -21.17 -2.62
CA LYS A 281 1.15 -21.26 -3.50
C LYS A 281 1.41 -20.38 -4.74
N PRO A 282 1.08 -20.89 -5.95
CA PRO A 282 1.11 -20.07 -7.15
C PRO A 282 0.10 -18.93 -7.01
N THR A 283 0.27 -17.90 -7.84
CA THR A 283 -0.57 -16.70 -7.84
C THR A 283 -2.04 -17.10 -7.75
N PRO A 284 -2.83 -16.61 -6.75
CA PRO A 284 -4.26 -16.89 -6.76
C PRO A 284 -4.83 -16.29 -8.04
N SER A 285 -5.41 -17.16 -8.88
CA SER A 285 -6.11 -16.79 -10.10
C SER A 285 -7.08 -15.67 -9.76
N ASN A 286 -7.01 -14.55 -10.47
CA ASN A 286 -7.87 -13.40 -10.24
C ASN A 286 -9.34 -13.87 -10.26
N CYS A 287 -10.00 -13.81 -9.10
CA CYS A 287 -11.46 -13.70 -9.01
C CYS A 287 -11.80 -12.22 -9.01
#